data_AF-A0AAW8VF59-F1
#
_entry.id   AF-A0AAW8VF59-F1
#
_cell.length_a   1.000
_cell.length_b   1.000
_cell.length_c   1.000
_cell.angle_alpha   90.00
_cell.angle_beta   90.00
_cell.angle_gamma   90.00
#
_symmetry.space_group_name_H-M   'P 1'
#
loop_
_entity.id
_entity.type
_entity.pdbx_description
1 polymer ?
#
loop_
_entity_poly.entity_id
_entity_poly.type
_entity_poly.pdbx_seq_one_letter_code
_entity_poly.pdbx_strand_id
1 'polypeptide(L)'
;MKTLKVLILLFFFICGINFILYAQEGSRWIDIKLERCPIKEKDKGGNTDKGEVPIKRSIPIQFAYAYIYNNIVNINFTESFSNTSLTITSEKDNKTVYSEIGNNLNCTIDLGNENKGNYLIKIEVDDISLVGKFTL
;
A
#
# COMPACT_ATOMS: atom_id res chain seq x y z
N MET A 1 -54.06 -29.06 -5.21
CA MET A 1 -52.67 -29.15 -4.69
C MET A 1 -51.68 -29.79 -5.67
N LYS A 2 -52.06 -30.81 -6.46
CA LYS A 2 -51.13 -31.49 -7.40
C LYS A 2 -50.67 -30.60 -8.56
N THR A 3 -51.58 -29.81 -9.14
CA THR A 3 -51.31 -28.88 -10.25
C THR A 3 -50.43 -27.68 -9.84
N LEU A 4 -50.61 -27.18 -8.61
CA LEU A 4 -49.80 -26.08 -8.07
C LEU A 4 -48.32 -26.50 -7.87
N LYS A 5 -48.07 -27.73 -7.42
CA LYS A 5 -46.72 -28.27 -7.27
C LYS A 5 -46.00 -28.44 -8.61
N VAL A 6 -46.73 -28.85 -9.66
CA VAL A 6 -46.19 -28.99 -11.02
C VAL A 6 -45.86 -27.62 -11.61
N LEU A 7 -46.70 -26.61 -11.38
CA LEU A 7 -46.45 -25.25 -11.84
C LEU A 7 -45.21 -24.62 -11.18
N ILE A 8 -45.03 -24.84 -9.88
CA ILE A 8 -43.82 -24.41 -9.16
C ILE A 8 -42.57 -25.11 -9.71
N LEU A 9 -42.64 -26.42 -9.98
CA LEU A 9 -41.51 -27.17 -10.54
C LEU A 9 -41.14 -26.68 -11.95
N LEU A 10 -42.15 -26.34 -12.77
CA LEU A 10 -41.94 -25.83 -14.12
C LEU A 10 -41.28 -24.44 -14.13
N PHE A 11 -41.56 -23.61 -13.11
CA PHE A 11 -40.96 -22.28 -12.96
C PHE A 11 -39.44 -22.34 -12.71
N PHE A 12 -38.97 -23.36 -11.97
CA PHE A 12 -37.54 -23.60 -11.77
C PHE A 12 -36.81 -24.09 -13.03
N PHE A 13 -37.52 -24.78 -13.95
CA PHE A 13 -36.95 -25.26 -15.22
C PHE A 13 -36.91 -24.18 -16.31
N ILE A 14 -37.88 -23.26 -16.34
CA ILE A 14 -37.92 -22.15 -17.31
C ILE A 14 -37.02 -20.99 -16.87
N CYS A 15 -36.91 -20.74 -15.57
CA CYS A 15 -35.96 -19.77 -15.00
C CYS A 15 -34.55 -20.36 -14.84
N GLY A 16 -34.17 -21.23 -15.78
CA GLY A 16 -32.87 -21.86 -15.88
C GLY A 16 -31.77 -20.81 -15.88
N ILE A 17 -31.18 -20.62 -14.71
CA ILE A 17 -29.74 -20.48 -14.50
C ILE A 17 -29.10 -19.40 -15.38
N ASN A 18 -29.48 -18.15 -15.14
CA ASN A 18 -28.59 -17.01 -15.36
C ASN A 18 -28.33 -16.31 -14.03
N PHE A 19 -27.95 -17.09 -13.00
CA PHE A 19 -27.16 -16.51 -11.92
C PHE A 19 -25.75 -16.35 -12.48
N ILE A 20 -25.51 -15.24 -13.17
CA ILE A 20 -24.15 -14.71 -13.24
C ILE A 20 -23.83 -14.33 -11.80
N LEU A 21 -23.26 -15.27 -11.07
CA LEU A 21 -22.48 -14.96 -9.88
C LEU A 21 -21.34 -14.10 -10.40
N TYR A 22 -21.54 -12.78 -10.40
CA TYR A 22 -20.41 -11.89 -10.23
C TYR A 22 -19.82 -12.28 -8.88
N ALA A 23 -18.84 -13.18 -8.90
CA ALA A 23 -17.91 -13.28 -7.81
C ALA A 23 -17.27 -11.89 -7.73
N GLN A 24 -17.85 -11.02 -6.91
CA GLN A 24 -17.14 -9.84 -6.45
C GLN A 24 -15.95 -10.43 -5.72
N GLU A 25 -14.79 -10.38 -6.38
CA GLU A 25 -13.53 -10.84 -5.87
C GLU A 25 -13.41 -10.24 -4.47
N GLY A 26 -13.57 -11.11 -3.46
CA GLY A 26 -13.77 -10.70 -2.08
C GLY A 26 -12.70 -9.68 -1.77
N SER A 27 -13.13 -8.48 -1.41
CA SER A 27 -12.36 -7.25 -1.46
C SER A 27 -11.09 -7.39 -0.61
N ARG A 28 -10.03 -7.88 -1.24
CA ARG A 28 -8.76 -8.18 -0.58
C ARG A 28 -7.96 -6.91 -0.59
N TRP A 29 -7.73 -6.34 0.58
CA TRP A 29 -6.64 -5.39 0.72
C TRP A 29 -5.34 -6.09 0.33
N ILE A 30 -4.47 -5.37 -0.36
CA ILE A 30 -3.16 -5.86 -0.78
C ILE A 30 -2.12 -5.11 0.02
N ASP A 31 -1.31 -5.84 0.78
CA ASP A 31 -0.20 -5.24 1.51
C ASP A 31 0.84 -4.69 0.54
N ILE A 32 1.26 -3.46 0.78
CA ILE A 32 2.35 -2.83 0.04
C ILE A 32 3.63 -3.10 0.82
N LYS A 33 4.48 -3.98 0.29
CA LYS A 33 5.76 -4.27 0.91
C LYS A 33 6.65 -3.02 0.88
N LEU A 34 6.94 -2.48 2.05
CA LEU A 34 7.82 -1.33 2.23
C LEU A 34 9.24 -1.79 2.56
N GLU A 35 10.20 -1.37 1.75
CA GLU A 35 11.62 -1.64 1.92
C GLU A 35 12.34 -0.40 2.44
N ARG A 36 13.22 -0.60 3.42
CA ARG A 36 13.95 0.49 4.05
C ARG A 36 15.20 0.86 3.26
N CYS A 37 15.32 2.13 2.93
CA CYS A 37 16.47 2.73 2.27
C CYS A 37 17.02 3.89 3.13
N PRO A 38 18.29 3.89 3.53
CA PRO A 38 18.88 5.04 4.21
C PRO A 38 18.94 6.24 3.25
N ILE A 39 18.60 7.45 3.72
CA ILE A 39 18.63 8.68 2.90
C ILE A 39 20.05 9.24 2.81
N LYS A 40 20.85 9.07 3.87
CA LYS A 40 22.29 9.36 3.88
C LYS A 40 23.08 8.06 3.89
N GLU A 41 24.18 8.01 3.12
CA GLU A 41 25.16 6.95 3.31
C GLU A 41 25.60 6.95 4.78
N LYS A 42 25.70 5.76 5.36
CA LYS A 42 26.26 5.60 6.69
C LYS A 42 27.66 6.23 6.66
N ASP A 43 27.96 7.17 7.55
CA ASP A 43 29.28 7.79 7.61
C ASP A 43 30.34 6.68 7.54
N LYS A 44 31.16 6.69 6.48
CA LYS A 44 32.36 5.84 6.38
C LYS A 44 33.45 6.28 7.37
N GLY A 45 33.10 7.08 8.38
CA GLY A 45 33.96 7.60 9.44
C GLY A 45 34.34 6.54 10.48
N GLY A 46 34.84 5.39 10.03
CA GLY A 46 35.73 4.56 10.82
C GLY A 46 37.14 4.93 10.42
N ASN A 47 37.78 5.83 11.18
CA ASN A 47 39.20 6.05 11.07
C ASN A 47 39.90 4.70 11.36
N THR A 48 40.55 4.09 10.37
CA THR A 48 41.19 2.76 10.45
C THR A 48 42.44 2.74 11.34
N ASP A 49 42.62 3.69 12.26
CA ASP A 49 43.88 3.87 12.98
C ASP A 49 43.82 3.85 14.51
N LYS A 50 42.65 3.80 15.18
CA LYS A 50 42.65 3.70 16.65
C LYS A 50 41.46 2.91 17.21
N GLY A 51 41.69 1.61 17.41
CA GLY A 51 40.86 0.73 18.25
C GLY A 51 39.49 0.41 17.66
N GLU A 52 39.11 -0.86 17.66
CA GLU A 52 37.80 -1.35 17.24
C GLU A 52 36.70 -0.78 18.14
N VAL A 53 36.22 0.44 17.86
CA VAL A 53 35.00 0.97 18.47
C VAL A 53 33.82 0.26 17.80
N PRO A 54 32.88 -0.33 18.57
CA PRO A 54 31.70 -0.95 17.98
C PRO A 54 30.94 0.04 17.12
N ILE A 55 30.72 -0.30 15.86
CA ILE A 55 29.86 0.48 14.97
C ILE A 55 28.44 0.42 15.55
N LYS A 56 27.91 1.55 16.03
CA LYS A 56 26.49 1.66 16.38
C LYS A 56 25.65 1.22 15.18
N ARG A 57 24.90 0.13 15.34
CA ARG A 57 23.85 -0.27 14.41
C ARG A 57 22.53 0.01 15.11
N SER A 58 21.80 1.03 14.67
CA SER A 58 20.42 1.22 15.11
C SER A 58 19.58 0.04 14.63
N ILE A 59 18.64 -0.41 15.47
CA ILE A 59 17.67 -1.44 15.11
C ILE A 59 16.88 -0.93 13.89
N PRO A 60 16.66 -1.76 12.85
CA PRO A 60 15.80 -1.37 11.76
C PRO A 60 14.35 -1.26 12.26
N ILE A 61 13.96 -0.05 12.63
CA ILE A 61 12.56 0.32 12.92
C ILE A 61 11.80 0.36 11.60
N GLN A 62 10.77 -0.49 11.47
CA GLN A 62 9.72 -0.37 10.46
C GLN A 62 8.71 0.64 11.00
N PHE A 63 8.77 1.88 10.52
CA PHE A 63 7.98 2.97 11.11
C PHE A 63 6.62 3.22 10.46
N ALA A 64 6.34 2.53 9.35
CA ALA A 64 5.05 2.59 8.68
C ALA A 64 4.72 1.25 8.02
N TYR A 65 3.43 0.97 7.91
CA TYR A 65 2.87 -0.12 7.11
C TYR A 65 1.91 0.48 6.08
N ALA A 66 1.80 -0.13 4.92
CA ALA A 66 0.88 0.36 3.89
C ALA A 66 0.13 -0.80 3.23
N TYR A 67 -1.12 -0.54 2.87
CA TYR A 67 -1.93 -1.46 2.08
C TYR A 67 -2.84 -0.67 1.15
N ILE A 68 -3.33 -1.32 0.11
CA ILE A 68 -4.29 -0.73 -0.83
C ILE A 68 -5.60 -1.50 -0.83
N TYR A 69 -6.70 -0.74 -0.87
CA TYR A 69 -8.05 -1.28 -0.95
C TYR A 69 -8.92 -0.35 -1.80
N ASN A 70 -9.55 -0.87 -2.85
CA ASN A 70 -10.41 -0.08 -3.75
C ASN A 70 -9.76 1.21 -4.26
N ASN A 71 -8.52 1.14 -4.74
CA ASN A 71 -7.71 2.29 -5.18
C ASN A 71 -7.39 3.32 -4.06
N ILE A 72 -7.70 3.01 -2.81
CA ILE A 72 -7.38 3.84 -1.65
C ILE A 72 -6.15 3.25 -0.96
N VAL A 73 -5.06 4.00 -0.97
CA VAL A 73 -3.84 3.66 -0.24
C VAL A 73 -4.01 4.08 1.21
N ASN A 74 -3.78 3.15 2.11
CA ASN A 74 -3.82 3.37 3.55
C ASN A 74 -2.42 3.16 4.14
N ILE A 75 -2.00 4.06 5.01
CA ILE A 75 -0.68 4.07 5.64
C ILE A 75 -0.89 4.13 7.15
N ASN A 76 -0.28 3.22 7.90
CA ASN A 76 -0.31 3.23 9.35
C ASN A 76 1.10 3.45 9.90
N PHE A 77 1.32 4.59 10.54
CA PHE A 77 2.58 4.91 11.21
C PHE A 77 2.62 4.27 12.59
N THR A 78 3.77 3.74 13.00
CA THR A 78 3.94 3.10 14.32
C THR A 78 4.04 4.11 15.45
N GLU A 79 4.35 5.36 15.12
CA GLU A 79 4.49 6.49 16.05
C GLU A 79 4.23 7.81 15.31
N SER A 80 4.14 8.90 16.06
CA SER A 80 3.94 10.23 15.49
C SER A 80 5.26 10.85 15.06
N PHE A 81 5.31 11.33 13.81
CA PHE A 81 6.47 12.02 13.25
C PHE A 81 6.16 13.50 12.99
N SER A 82 7.11 14.36 13.39
CA SER A 82 7.01 15.81 13.25
C SER A 82 7.47 16.36 11.91
N ASN A 83 7.98 15.50 11.02
CA ASN A 83 8.34 15.88 9.65
C ASN A 83 8.37 14.63 8.78
N THR A 84 7.26 14.36 8.10
CA THR A 84 7.15 13.23 7.16
C THR A 84 6.93 13.78 5.77
N SER A 85 7.65 13.25 4.79
CA SER A 85 7.37 13.44 3.37
C SER A 85 6.78 12.16 2.81
N LEU A 86 5.70 12.28 2.05
CA LEU A 86 5.04 11.18 1.38
C LEU A 86 4.88 11.52 -0.09
N THR A 87 5.27 10.60 -0.96
CA THR A 87 5.15 10.76 -2.41
C THR A 87 4.66 9.45 -3.03
N ILE A 88 3.74 9.56 -3.99
CA ILE A 88 3.31 8.46 -4.86
C ILE A 88 3.54 8.88 -6.31
N THR A 89 4.26 8.03 -7.05
CA THR A 89 4.67 8.29 -8.42
C THR A 89 4.23 7.14 -9.33
N SER A 90 3.61 7.45 -10.46
CA SER A 90 3.32 6.48 -11.52
C SER A 90 4.62 6.05 -12.19
N GLU A 91 4.91 4.74 -12.28
CA GLU A 91 6.11 4.24 -12.96
C GLU A 91 6.03 4.41 -14.49
N LYS A 92 4.82 4.54 -15.06
CA LYS A 92 4.62 4.63 -16.51
C LYS A 92 5.22 5.90 -17.11
N ASP A 93 5.01 7.02 -16.43
CA ASP A 93 5.35 8.38 -16.90
C ASP A 93 6.23 9.15 -15.91
N ASN A 94 6.61 8.53 -14.78
CA ASN A 94 7.34 9.15 -13.68
C ASN A 94 6.65 10.40 -13.12
N LYS A 95 5.31 10.48 -13.24
CA LYS A 95 4.53 11.60 -12.73
C LYS A 95 4.16 11.35 -11.27
N THR A 96 4.45 12.34 -10.42
CA THR A 96 3.94 12.37 -9.05
C THR A 96 2.43 12.63 -9.07
N VAL A 97 1.66 11.66 -8.59
CA VAL A 97 0.20 11.73 -8.51
C VAL A 97 -0.28 12.20 -7.13
N TYR A 98 0.55 12.01 -6.11
CA TYR A 98 0.29 12.52 -4.77
C TYR A 98 1.61 12.89 -4.09
N SER A 99 1.62 14.02 -3.37
CA SER A 99 2.73 14.44 -2.54
C SER A 99 2.22 15.26 -1.37
N GLU A 100 2.67 14.94 -0.17
CA GLU A 100 2.34 15.70 1.02
C GLU A 100 3.55 15.73 1.97
N ILE A 101 3.76 16.87 2.62
CA ILE A 101 4.78 17.05 3.64
C ILE A 101 4.10 17.65 4.85
N GLY A 102 4.33 17.07 6.02
CA GLY A 102 3.68 17.55 7.22
C GLY A 102 3.86 16.65 8.43
N ASN A 103 3.16 17.04 9.49
CA ASN A 103 3.17 16.38 10.77
C ASN A 103 1.92 15.51 10.85
N ASN A 104 2.06 14.24 11.19
CA ASN A 104 0.91 13.31 11.24
C ASN A 104 0.07 13.31 9.94
N LEU A 105 0.73 13.07 8.80
CA LEU A 105 0.12 13.08 7.47
C LEU A 105 -1.18 12.26 7.39
N ASN A 106 -2.09 12.70 6.53
CA ASN A 106 -3.32 11.96 6.24
C ASN A 106 -3.01 10.56 5.72
N CYS A 107 -3.46 9.57 6.47
CA CYS A 107 -3.13 8.16 6.31
C CYS A 107 -3.94 7.44 5.22
N THR A 108 -4.77 8.17 4.46
CA THR A 108 -5.72 7.61 3.48
C THR A 108 -5.72 8.47 2.22
N ILE A 109 -5.35 7.88 1.09
CA ILE A 109 -5.13 8.58 -0.18
C ILE A 109 -5.97 7.89 -1.25
N ASP A 110 -6.92 8.63 -1.80
CA ASP A 110 -7.77 8.14 -2.89
C ASP A 110 -7.10 8.35 -4.25
N LEU A 111 -6.79 7.25 -4.93
CA LEU A 111 -6.25 7.23 -6.29
C LEU A 111 -7.28 6.75 -7.30
N GLY A 112 -8.58 6.82 -6.99
CA GLY A 112 -9.68 6.32 -7.83
C GLY A 112 -9.79 6.99 -9.20
N ASN A 113 -9.23 8.21 -9.34
CA ASN A 113 -9.18 8.94 -10.62
C ASN A 113 -7.88 8.71 -11.40
N GLU A 114 -6.92 7.97 -10.84
CA GLU A 114 -5.65 7.67 -11.48
C GLU A 114 -5.77 6.45 -12.43
N ASN A 115 -4.88 6.39 -13.40
CA ASN A 115 -4.87 5.30 -14.37
C ASN A 115 -4.43 3.98 -13.72
N LYS A 116 -4.89 2.86 -14.28
CA LYS A 116 -4.39 1.53 -13.90
C LYS A 116 -2.91 1.39 -14.27
N GLY A 117 -2.12 0.74 -13.42
CA GLY A 117 -0.68 0.61 -13.61
C GLY A 117 0.12 0.46 -12.33
N ASN A 118 1.44 0.49 -12.45
CA ASN A 118 2.36 0.36 -11.31
C ASN A 118 2.74 1.72 -10.74
N TYR A 119 2.83 1.76 -9.42
CA TYR A 119 3.10 2.95 -8.64
C TYR A 119 4.18 2.68 -7.61
N LEU A 120 4.99 3.70 -7.35
CA LEU A 120 5.96 3.75 -6.27
C LEU A 120 5.40 4.62 -5.15
N ILE A 121 5.38 4.11 -3.92
CA ILE A 121 5.18 4.90 -2.71
C ILE A 121 6.53 5.13 -2.03
N LYS A 122 6.79 6.35 -1.60
CA LYS A 122 7.98 6.73 -0.84
C LYS A 122 7.56 7.53 0.40
N ILE A 123 7.99 7.07 1.57
CA ILE A 123 7.75 7.72 2.86
C ILE A 123 9.11 8.05 3.45
N GLU A 124 9.36 9.32 3.76
CA GLU A 124 10.64 9.78 4.30
C GLU A 124 10.42 10.46 5.65
N VAL A 125 11.21 10.03 6.63
CA VAL A 125 11.25 10.58 7.98
C VAL A 125 12.72 10.72 8.36
N ASP A 126 13.13 11.92 8.76
CA ASP A 126 14.52 12.26 9.08
C ASP A 126 15.51 11.77 8.00
N ASP A 127 16.36 10.80 8.34
CA ASP A 127 17.39 10.22 7.46
C ASP A 127 17.01 8.81 6.94
N ILE A 128 15.75 8.42 7.06
CA ILE A 128 15.26 7.08 6.67
C ILE A 128 14.10 7.21 5.68
N SER A 129 14.15 6.39 4.61
CA SER A 129 13.05 6.24 3.67
C SER A 129 12.52 4.81 3.69
N LEU A 130 11.20 4.68 3.51
CA LEU A 130 10.51 3.45 3.18
C LEU A 130 9.97 3.57 1.76
N VAL A 131 10.27 2.59 0.91
CA VAL A 131 9.87 2.57 -0.50
C VAL A 131 9.08 1.30 -0.77
N GLY A 132 7.93 1.42 -1.41
CA GLY A 132 7.11 0.27 -1.80
C GLY A 132 6.61 0.39 -3.23
N LYS A 133 6.26 -0.75 -3.81
CA LYS A 133 5.60 -0.82 -5.13
C LYS A 133 4.23 -1.45 -4.98
N PHE A 134 3.26 -0.94 -5.73
CA PHE A 134 1.91 -1.48 -5.80
C PHE A 134 1.28 -1.24 -7.17
N THR A 135 0.18 -1.94 -7.46
CA THR A 135 -0.56 -1.81 -8.71
C THR A 135 -1.96 -1.28 -8.40
N LEU A 136 -2.41 -0.30 -9.19
CA LEU A 136 -3.81 0.12 -9.28
C LEU A 136 -4.56 -0.67 -10.34
#